data_AF-A0A379T7V0-F1
#
_entry.id   AF-A0A379T7V0-F1
#
_cell.length_a   1.000
_cell.length_b   1.000
_cell.length_c   1.000
_cell.angle_alpha   90.00
_cell.angle_beta   90.00
_cell.angle_gamma   90.00
#
_symmetry.space_group_name_H-M   'P 1'
#
loop_
_entity.id
_entity.type
_entity.pdbx_description
1 polymer ?
#
loop_
_entity_poly.entity_id
_entity_poly.type
_entity_poly.pdbx_seq_one_letter_code
_entity_poly.pdbx_strand_id
1 'polypeptide(L)'
;MNGWRGKRGRWLWLAGAPLFILLALWAADNLWPLPLNEVHPARVVVAHDGTPLWRFADAGGIWRYPVTIEEVSPRYLEALINYEDRWFWRHPWR
;
A
#
# COMPACT_ATOMS: atom_id res chain seq x y z
N MET A 1 -3.43 2.07 61.12
CA MET A 1 -3.47 2.96 59.93
C MET A 1 -2.34 2.55 58.99
N ASN A 2 -2.62 1.85 57.88
CA ASN A 2 -1.61 1.57 56.84
C ASN A 2 -2.32 1.39 55.47
N GLY A 3 -2.80 2.49 54.88
CA GLY A 3 -3.56 2.52 53.63
C GLY A 3 -2.79 3.12 52.45
N TRP A 4 -1.47 2.89 52.33
CA TRP A 4 -0.62 3.60 51.37
C TRP A 4 0.27 2.70 50.49
N ARG A 5 -0.19 1.49 50.13
CA ARG A 5 0.53 0.59 49.20
C ARG A 5 -0.18 0.33 47.86
N GLY A 6 -1.46 0.68 47.71
CA GLY A 6 -2.24 0.32 46.52
C GLY A 6 -2.13 1.26 45.31
N LYS A 7 -1.63 2.50 45.47
CA LYS A 7 -1.66 3.50 44.38
C LYS A 7 -0.41 3.47 43.48
N ARG A 8 0.77 3.09 44.00
CA ARG A 8 2.05 3.18 43.26
C ARG A 8 2.14 2.18 42.10
N GLY A 9 1.61 0.97 42.27
CA GLY A 9 1.56 -0.04 41.20
C GLY A 9 0.72 0.41 40.01
N ARG A 10 -0.42 1.07 40.26
CA ARG A 10 -1.33 1.52 39.21
C ARG A 10 -0.71 2.59 38.30
N TRP A 11 0.12 3.48 38.84
CA TRP A 11 0.85 4.48 38.05
C TRP A 11 1.99 3.87 37.22
N LEU A 12 2.67 2.84 37.73
CA LEU A 12 3.68 2.09 36.98
C LEU A 12 3.05 1.34 35.79
N TRP A 13 1.85 0.78 35.96
CA TRP A 13 1.11 0.17 34.85
C TRP A 13 0.60 1.20 33.83
N LEU A 14 0.16 2.38 34.29
CA LEU A 14 -0.30 3.46 33.41
C LEU A 14 0.83 4.05 32.55
N ALA A 15 2.09 4.03 33.03
CA ALA A 15 3.25 4.49 32.26
C ALA A 15 3.95 3.37 31.49
N GLY A 16 3.99 2.15 32.05
CA GLY A 16 4.66 1.00 31.43
C GLY A 16 3.89 0.39 30.27
N ALA A 17 2.55 0.36 30.34
CA ALA A 17 1.72 -0.17 29.27
C ALA A 17 1.85 0.61 27.94
N PRO A 18 1.75 1.96 27.89
CA PRO A 18 1.92 2.69 26.65
C PRO A 18 3.35 2.57 26.10
N LEU A 19 4.37 2.56 26.97
CA LEU A 19 5.77 2.37 26.54
C LEU A 19 5.98 1.00 25.90
N PHE A 20 5.40 -0.05 26.49
CA PHE A 20 5.45 -1.40 25.94
C PHE A 20 4.73 -1.48 24.59
N ILE A 21 3.56 -0.86 24.44
CA ILE A 21 2.82 -0.80 23.17
C ILE A 21 3.65 -0.10 22.09
N LEU A 22 4.27 1.04 22.41
CA LEU A 22 5.10 1.78 21.45
C LEU A 22 6.32 0.96 21.00
N LEU A 23 6.99 0.27 21.93
CA LEU A 23 8.11 -0.62 21.61
C LEU A 23 7.66 -1.80 20.75
N ALA A 24 6.50 -2.39 21.04
CA ALA A 24 5.94 -3.47 20.25
C ALA A 24 5.58 -3.02 18.82
N LEU A 25 4.99 -1.83 18.67
CA LEU A 25 4.69 -1.24 17.35
C LEU A 25 5.97 -0.95 16.56
N TRP A 26 6.98 -0.37 17.21
CA TRP A 26 8.27 -0.11 16.56
C TRP A 26 8.98 -1.41 16.13
N ALA A 27 8.95 -2.44 16.97
CA ALA A 27 9.49 -3.75 16.62
C ALA A 27 8.71 -4.40 15.47
N ALA A 28 7.38 -4.29 15.46
CA ALA A 28 6.54 -4.83 14.39
C ALA A 28 6.84 -4.15 13.04
N ASP A 29 7.02 -2.82 13.03
CA ASP A 29 7.36 -2.05 11.83
C ASP A 29 8.75 -2.45 11.27
N ASN A 30 9.72 -2.69 12.15
CA ASN A 30 11.05 -3.18 11.74
C ASN A 30 11.05 -4.64 11.26
N LEU A 31 10.16 -5.48 11.81
CA LEU A 31 10.08 -6.90 11.46
C LEU A 31 9.28 -7.15 10.18
N TRP A 32 8.34 -6.26 9.86
CA TRP A 32 7.58 -6.23 8.61
C TRP A 32 7.88 -4.97 7.81
N PRO A 33 9.11 -4.81 7.28
CA PRO A 33 9.37 -3.75 6.34
C PRO A 33 8.43 -3.93 5.14
N LEU A 34 7.71 -2.88 4.76
CA LEU A 34 6.88 -2.89 3.57
C LEU A 34 7.78 -3.31 2.39
N PRO A 35 7.45 -4.39 1.66
CA PRO A 35 8.23 -4.76 0.48
C PRO A 35 7.99 -3.69 -0.58
N LEU A 36 8.86 -2.68 -0.57
CA LEU A 36 9.05 -1.73 -1.66
C LEU A 36 9.74 -2.51 -2.79
N ASN A 37 9.02 -3.46 -3.39
CA ASN A 37 9.47 -4.06 -4.63
C ASN A 37 9.51 -2.94 -5.65
N GLU A 38 10.72 -2.58 -6.06
CA GLU A 38 10.93 -1.77 -7.26
C GLU A 38 10.25 -2.52 -8.41
N VAL A 39 9.11 -1.99 -8.84
CA VAL A 39 8.35 -2.58 -9.94
C VAL A 39 9.22 -2.45 -11.17
N HIS A 40 9.86 -3.55 -11.60
CA HIS A 40 10.59 -3.57 -12.86
C HIS A 40 9.55 -3.48 -13.99
N PRO A 41 9.44 -2.34 -14.70
CA PRO A 41 8.44 -2.23 -15.75
C PRO A 41 8.77 -3.21 -16.88
N ALA A 42 7.73 -3.86 -17.42
CA ALA A 42 7.84 -4.74 -18.58
C ALA A 42 8.52 -4.00 -19.74
N ARG A 43 9.61 -4.59 -20.28
CA ARG A 43 10.42 -3.97 -21.34
C ARG A 43 9.94 -4.44 -22.70
N VAL A 44 9.52 -3.50 -23.53
CA VAL A 44 9.19 -3.74 -24.95
C VAL A 44 10.39 -3.35 -25.81
N VAL A 45 10.90 -4.30 -26.60
CA VAL A 45 11.95 -4.06 -27.58
C VAL A 45 11.28 -3.74 -28.91
N VAL A 46 11.54 -2.53 -29.42
CA VAL A 46 11.02 -2.05 -30.71
C VAL A 46 12.12 -2.00 -31.76
N ALA A 47 11.76 -2.27 -33.01
CA ALA A 47 12.60 -2.02 -34.17
C ALA A 47 12.70 -0.52 -34.48
N HIS A 48 13.59 -0.13 -35.40
CA HIS A 48 13.81 1.27 -35.79
C HIS A 48 12.54 1.94 -36.36
N ASP A 49 11.64 1.17 -36.95
CA ASP A 49 10.35 1.61 -37.49
C ASP A 49 9.24 1.66 -36.43
N GLY A 50 9.54 1.34 -35.18
CA GLY A 50 8.57 1.27 -34.08
C GLY A 50 7.81 -0.05 -34.00
N THR A 51 8.06 -1.01 -34.90
CA THR A 51 7.41 -2.33 -34.85
C THR A 51 7.92 -3.10 -33.62
N PRO A 52 7.04 -3.59 -32.73
CA PRO A 52 7.47 -4.36 -31.57
C PRO A 52 8.06 -5.70 -32.01
N LEU A 53 9.35 -5.94 -31.70
CA LEU A 53 10.07 -7.16 -32.05
C LEU A 53 9.90 -8.25 -30.98
N TRP A 54 10.00 -7.86 -29.70
CA TRP A 54 9.87 -8.79 -28.58
C TRP A 54 9.42 -8.06 -27.32
N ARG A 55 8.67 -8.76 -26.47
CA ARG A 55 8.16 -8.24 -25.20
C ARG A 55 8.65 -9.16 -24.08
N PHE A 56 9.39 -8.61 -23.12
CA PHE A 56 9.75 -9.34 -21.92
C PHE A 56 8.66 -9.10 -20.88
N ALA A 57 8.04 -10.19 -20.39
CA ALA A 57 7.19 -10.13 -19.22
C ALA A 57 8.00 -9.58 -18.04
N ASP A 58 7.33 -8.94 -17.08
CA ASP A 58 7.96 -8.53 -15.82
C ASP A 58 8.59 -9.77 -15.11
N ALA A 59 9.48 -9.57 -14.15
CA ALA A 59 10.17 -10.63 -13.40
C ALA A 59 9.22 -11.69 -12.81
N GLY A 60 7.93 -11.38 -12.63
CA GLY A 60 6.87 -12.30 -12.23
C GLY A 60 6.09 -13.00 -13.37
N GLY A 61 6.49 -12.87 -14.64
CA GLY A 61 5.79 -13.47 -15.79
C GLY A 61 4.47 -12.78 -16.18
N ILE A 62 4.19 -11.60 -15.62
CA ILE A 62 2.94 -10.87 -15.84
C ILE A 62 3.08 -9.94 -17.03
N TRP A 63 2.12 -10.04 -17.95
CA TRP A 63 1.96 -9.14 -19.09
C TRP A 63 1.21 -7.89 -18.65
N ARG A 64 1.86 -6.73 -18.72
CA ARG A 64 1.23 -5.42 -18.50
C ARG A 64 1.25 -4.62 -19.78
N TYR A 65 0.09 -4.12 -20.18
CA TYR A 65 -0.08 -3.27 -21.36
C TYR A 65 -0.43 -1.85 -20.89
N PRO A 66 0.36 -0.84 -21.24
CA PRO A 66 -0.05 0.53 -21.01
C PRO A 66 -1.28 0.83 -21.87
N VAL A 67 -2.30 1.42 -21.27
CA VAL A 67 -3.50 1.90 -21.95
C VAL A 67 -3.78 3.33 -21.47
N THR A 68 -4.28 4.19 -22.36
CA THR A 68 -4.75 5.53 -21.98
C THR A 68 -6.23 5.50 -21.61
N ILE A 69 -6.73 6.52 -20.92
CA ILE A 69 -8.13 6.55 -20.46
C ILE A 69 -9.11 6.54 -21.63
N GLU A 70 -8.70 7.09 -22.79
CA GLU A 70 -9.48 7.14 -24.03
C GLU A 70 -9.60 5.78 -24.71
N GLU A 71 -8.64 4.87 -24.47
CA GLU A 71 -8.64 3.51 -25.00
C GLU A 71 -9.53 2.57 -24.19
N VAL A 72 -9.98 3.01 -23.01
CA VAL A 72 -10.84 2.23 -22.12
C VAL A 72 -12.30 2.61 -22.35
N SER A 73 -13.19 1.61 -22.40
CA SER A 73 -14.62 1.85 -22.54
C SER A 73 -15.15 2.70 -21.38
N PRO A 74 -15.90 3.79 -21.65
CA PRO A 74 -16.50 4.61 -20.61
C PRO A 74 -17.40 3.82 -19.66
N ARG A 75 -18.13 2.83 -20.18
CA ARG A 75 -19.00 1.95 -19.38
C ARG A 75 -18.21 1.06 -18.42
N TYR A 76 -17.01 0.64 -18.84
CA TYR A 76 -16.14 -0.15 -17.98
C TYR A 76 -15.60 0.72 -16.83
N LEU A 77 -15.19 1.96 -17.11
CA LEU A 77 -14.77 2.92 -16.09
C LEU A 77 -15.90 3.21 -15.09
N GLU A 78 -17.12 3.43 -15.57
CA GLU A 78 -18.29 3.62 -14.70
C GLU A 78 -18.56 2.40 -13.81
N ALA A 79 -18.52 1.20 -14.38
CA ALA A 79 -18.72 -0.03 -13.61
C ALA A 79 -17.62 -0.23 -12.57
N LEU A 80 -16.36 -0.01 -12.95
CA LEU A 80 -15.19 -0.16 -12.09
C LEU A 80 -15.22 0.83 -10.92
N ILE A 81 -15.41 2.12 -11.21
CA ILE A 81 -15.51 3.17 -10.18
C ILE A 81 -16.68 2.85 -9.25
N ASN A 82 -17.83 2.44 -9.77
CA ASN A 82 -18.97 2.13 -8.92
C ASN A 82 -18.77 0.88 -8.04
N TYR A 83 -17.98 -0.07 -8.51
CA TYR A 83 -17.69 -1.32 -7.79
C TYR A 83 -16.62 -1.12 -6.72
N GLU A 84 -15.48 -0.51 -7.08
CA GLU A 84 -14.31 -0.36 -6.21
C GLU A 84 -14.41 0.88 -5.31
N ASP A 85 -14.67 2.07 -5.90
CA ASP A 85 -14.69 3.34 -5.16
C ASP A 85 -15.69 4.35 -5.74
N ARG A 86 -16.91 4.31 -5.22
CA ARG A 86 -18.01 5.23 -5.61
C ARG A 86 -17.72 6.71 -5.33
N TRP A 87 -16.76 6.99 -4.45
CA TRP A 87 -16.41 8.36 -4.03
C TRP A 87 -15.09 8.83 -4.64
N PHE A 88 -14.59 8.14 -5.68
CA PHE A 88 -13.36 8.48 -6.40
C PHE A 88 -13.26 9.96 -6.83
N TRP A 89 -14.39 10.60 -7.13
CA TRP A 89 -14.45 12.02 -7.50
C TRP A 89 -14.65 12.98 -6.32
N ARG A 90 -15.02 12.45 -5.15
CA ARG A 90 -15.39 13.19 -3.95
C ARG A 90 -14.37 12.95 -2.84
N HIS A 91 -13.13 13.32 -3.09
CA HIS A 91 -12.11 13.35 -2.04
C HIS A 91 -12.08 14.73 -1.38
N PRO A 92 -12.21 14.81 -0.04
CA PRO A 92 -12.23 16.09 0.69
C PRO A 92 -10.89 16.84 0.68
N TRP A 93 -9.84 16.24 0.12
CA TRP A 93 -8.48 16.78 0.10
C TRP A 93 -7.93 17.00 -1.32
N ARG A 94 -8.79 17.22 -2.33
CA ARG A 94 -8.39 17.83 -3.61
C ARG A 94 -8.65 19.32 -3.60
#